data_AF-A0A8J2ZT16-F1
#
_entry.id   AF-A0A8J2ZT16-F1
#
_cell.length_a   1.000
_cell.length_b   1.000
_cell.length_c   1.000
_cell.angle_alpha   90.00
_cell.angle_beta   90.00
_cell.angle_gamma   90.00
#
_symmetry.space_group_name_H-M   'P 1'
#
loop_
_entity.id
_entity.type
_entity.pdbx_description
1 polymer ?
#
loop_
_entity_poly.entity_id
_entity_poly.type
_entity_poly.pdbx_seq_one_letter_code
_entity_poly.pdbx_strand_id
1 'polypeptide(L)'
;MSQFGLQLYSVRDKTSEDFLGTIRKIGEMGYDGVQFAGFFNTPSRELKKVLDESGLVSAGSHMGLDALTGDQLHSTLEYNHEINNHLIICPSLPKEYQESAEAYKRAAEALNRIGEVCKKEGFVFGYHNHDFEFKPFADGQRGFDILFANSDPEYVKVELDCYWVTNGGLDPEAIIRKHKERCVSLHIKDMKEANGKRVSTEVGNGTLDIKNLLDIGETYGVSWFTVEQEDFEQDTLESAAINIKNLRKIKGE
;
A
#
# COMPACT_ATOMS: atom_id res chain seq x y z
N MET A 1 6.92 -16.49 -6.02
CA MET A 1 7.99 -15.87 -5.23
C MET A 1 7.47 -14.52 -4.76
N SER A 2 7.64 -14.18 -3.49
CA SER A 2 7.34 -12.84 -2.97
C SER A 2 8.01 -11.77 -3.82
N GLN A 3 7.26 -10.74 -4.23
CA GLN A 3 7.82 -9.52 -4.79
C GLN A 3 7.84 -8.46 -3.70
N PHE A 4 9.00 -7.84 -3.48
CA PHE A 4 9.19 -6.82 -2.48
C PHE A 4 9.19 -5.43 -3.13
N GLY A 5 8.19 -4.64 -2.77
CA GLY A 5 8.08 -3.24 -3.18
C GLY A 5 8.56 -2.30 -2.09
N LEU A 6 8.90 -1.06 -2.46
CA LEU A 6 9.03 0.04 -1.51
C LEU A 6 7.95 1.09 -1.78
N GLN A 7 7.14 1.41 -0.77
CA GLN A 7 6.25 2.57 -0.82
C GLN A 7 7.11 3.83 -0.66
N LEU A 8 7.14 4.65 -1.73
CA LEU A 8 7.97 5.84 -1.85
C LEU A 8 7.65 6.91 -0.79
N TYR A 9 6.50 6.87 -0.14
CA TYR A 9 6.22 7.70 1.02
C TYR A 9 7.27 7.54 2.14
N SER A 10 7.88 6.36 2.26
CA SER A 10 8.96 6.08 3.24
C SER A 10 10.21 6.92 3.02
N VAL A 11 10.49 7.29 1.77
CA VAL A 11 11.67 8.08 1.35
C VAL A 11 11.26 9.41 0.75
N ARG A 12 10.09 9.92 1.16
CA ARG A 12 9.47 11.14 0.61
C ARG A 12 10.38 12.37 0.68
N ASP A 13 11.22 12.44 1.71
CA ASP A 13 12.24 13.47 1.85
C ASP A 13 13.21 13.45 0.66
N LYS A 14 13.69 12.26 0.27
CA LYS A 14 14.60 12.10 -0.87
C LYS A 14 13.91 12.29 -2.22
N THR A 15 12.71 11.75 -2.39
CA THR A 15 11.97 11.92 -3.65
C THR A 15 11.56 13.36 -3.90
N SER A 16 11.37 14.16 -2.84
CA SER A 16 11.08 15.59 -2.98
C SER A 16 12.29 16.40 -3.47
N GLU A 17 13.51 15.91 -3.22
CA GLU A 17 14.76 16.53 -3.67
C GLU A 17 15.16 16.04 -5.07
N ASP A 18 15.12 14.73 -5.29
CA ASP A 18 15.50 14.06 -6.54
C ASP A 18 14.71 12.75 -6.72
N PHE A 19 13.53 12.85 -7.33
CA PHE A 19 12.63 11.71 -7.53
C PHE A 19 13.28 10.58 -8.33
N LEU A 20 13.80 10.88 -9.52
CA LEU A 20 14.34 9.87 -10.43
C LEU A 20 15.69 9.31 -9.93
N GLY A 21 16.54 10.13 -9.32
CA GLY A 21 17.77 9.63 -8.69
C GLY A 21 17.48 8.75 -7.50
N THR A 22 16.43 9.04 -6.73
CA THR A 22 15.99 8.18 -5.61
C THR A 22 15.49 6.82 -6.11
N ILE A 23 14.70 6.76 -7.19
CA ILE A 23 14.27 5.48 -7.79
C ILE A 23 15.46 4.63 -8.22
N ARG A 24 16.49 5.22 -8.83
CA ARG A 24 17.71 4.48 -9.21
C ARG A 24 18.41 3.87 -8.00
N LYS A 25 18.56 4.63 -6.92
CA LYS A 25 19.14 4.14 -5.66
C LYS A 25 18.33 2.98 -5.08
N ILE A 26 17.00 3.01 -5.18
CA ILE A 26 16.14 1.91 -4.72
C ILE A 26 16.39 0.63 -5.53
N GLY A 27 16.57 0.74 -6.85
CA GLY A 27 16.92 -0.40 -7.71
C GLY A 27 18.25 -1.04 -7.32
N GLU A 28 19.25 -0.23 -6.98
CA GLU A 28 20.55 -0.69 -6.50
C GLU A 28 20.48 -1.47 -5.17
N MET A 29 19.43 -1.26 -4.35
CA MET A 29 19.25 -1.94 -3.06
C MET A 29 18.69 -3.36 -3.19
N GLY A 30 18.09 -3.73 -4.32
CA GLY A 30 17.50 -5.06 -4.56
C GLY A 30 15.99 -5.18 -4.28
N TYR A 31 15.26 -4.07 -4.29
CA TYR A 31 13.80 -4.09 -4.39
C TYR A 31 13.37 -4.57 -5.78
N ASP A 32 12.23 -5.25 -5.87
CA ASP A 32 11.65 -5.69 -7.15
C ASP A 32 10.84 -4.57 -7.81
N GLY A 33 10.30 -3.64 -7.01
CA GLY A 33 9.48 -2.56 -7.51
C GLY A 33 9.29 -1.42 -6.51
N VAL A 34 8.58 -0.39 -6.98
CA VAL A 34 8.22 0.78 -6.17
C VAL A 34 6.71 1.01 -6.24
N GLN A 35 6.12 1.38 -5.11
CA GLN A 35 4.75 1.85 -5.04
C GLN A 35 4.75 3.36 -4.91
N PHE A 36 4.02 4.04 -5.79
CA PHE A 36 4.09 5.50 -5.90
C PHE A 36 3.19 6.19 -4.88
N ALA A 37 3.69 7.27 -4.27
CA ALA A 37 2.93 8.23 -3.47
C ALA A 37 2.95 9.62 -4.14
N GLY A 38 2.67 9.64 -5.44
CA GLY A 38 2.81 10.80 -6.32
C GLY A 38 4.01 10.71 -7.27
N PHE A 39 3.99 11.55 -8.29
CA PHE A 39 4.94 11.49 -9.43
C PHE A 39 5.83 12.73 -9.56
N PHE A 40 5.70 13.72 -8.67
CA PHE A 40 6.54 14.93 -8.64
C PHE A 40 6.64 15.67 -9.99
N ASN A 41 5.51 15.76 -10.73
CA ASN A 41 5.41 16.33 -12.08
C ASN A 41 6.32 15.67 -13.15
N THR A 42 6.80 14.45 -12.88
CA THR A 42 7.67 13.71 -13.78
C THR A 42 6.87 13.17 -14.95
N PRO A 43 7.29 13.40 -16.21
CA PRO A 43 6.66 12.76 -17.36
C PRO A 43 6.72 11.22 -17.25
N SER A 44 5.59 10.55 -17.48
CA SER A 44 5.44 9.09 -17.45
C SER A 44 6.50 8.35 -18.27
N ARG A 45 6.84 8.84 -19.47
CA ARG A 45 7.89 8.25 -20.33
C ARG A 45 9.27 8.28 -19.69
N GLU A 46 9.58 9.37 -19.00
CA GLU A 46 10.86 9.52 -18.31
C GLU A 46 10.91 8.58 -17.12
N LEU A 47 9.84 8.53 -16.32
CA LEU A 47 9.71 7.59 -15.22
C LEU A 47 9.82 6.13 -15.70
N LYS A 48 9.11 5.75 -16.77
CA LYS A 48 9.18 4.40 -17.35
C LYS A 48 10.60 4.02 -17.74
N LYS A 49 11.34 4.92 -18.38
CA LYS A 49 12.74 4.70 -18.72
C LYS A 49 13.59 4.45 -17.47
N VAL A 50 13.40 5.23 -16.41
CA VAL A 50 14.16 5.06 -15.16
C VAL A 50 13.83 3.76 -14.45
N LEU A 51 12.57 3.33 -14.45
CA LEU A 51 12.17 2.02 -13.92
C LEU A 51 12.89 0.89 -14.66
N ASP A 52 12.87 0.92 -16.00
CA ASP A 52 13.56 -0.08 -16.83
C ASP A 52 15.08 -0.11 -16.61
N GLU A 53 15.71 1.07 -16.53
CA GLU A 53 17.15 1.20 -16.25
C GLU A 53 17.52 0.66 -14.86
N SER A 54 16.62 0.79 -13.90
CA SER A 54 16.84 0.38 -12.50
C SER A 54 16.44 -1.07 -12.22
N GLY A 55 15.87 -1.77 -13.21
CA GLY A 55 15.34 -3.13 -13.04
C GLY A 55 14.10 -3.19 -12.13
N LEU A 56 13.42 -2.07 -11.92
CA LEU A 56 12.24 -1.96 -11.05
C LEU A 56 10.95 -2.04 -11.86
N VAL A 57 9.91 -2.64 -11.27
CA VAL A 57 8.54 -2.57 -11.78
C VAL A 57 7.64 -1.72 -10.89
N SER A 58 6.46 -1.37 -11.39
CA SER A 58 5.44 -0.65 -10.64
C SER A 58 4.68 -1.60 -9.71
N ALA A 59 4.81 -1.39 -8.38
CA ALA A 59 4.13 -2.15 -7.33
C ALA A 59 2.76 -1.54 -6.92
N GLY A 60 2.26 -0.59 -7.71
CA GLY A 60 1.02 0.13 -7.49
C GLY A 60 1.22 1.64 -7.36
N SER A 61 0.11 2.37 -7.31
CA SER A 61 0.09 3.82 -7.07
C SER A 61 -0.99 4.17 -6.06
N HIS A 62 -0.61 4.88 -5.00
CA HIS A 62 -1.53 5.55 -4.08
C HIS A 62 -2.05 6.83 -4.76
N MET A 63 -3.36 6.86 -5.02
CA MET A 63 -4.04 7.98 -5.66
C MET A 63 -5.18 8.47 -4.76
N GLY A 64 -5.18 9.77 -4.47
CA GLY A 64 -6.28 10.42 -3.75
C GLY A 64 -7.60 10.29 -4.50
N LEU A 65 -8.71 10.34 -3.76
CA LEU A 65 -10.07 10.21 -4.33
C LEU A 65 -10.39 11.28 -5.38
N ASP A 66 -9.80 12.46 -5.27
CA ASP A 66 -9.87 13.54 -6.24
C ASP A 66 -9.29 13.13 -7.61
N ALA A 67 -8.15 12.46 -7.62
CA ALA A 67 -7.50 11.97 -8.84
C ALA A 67 -8.19 10.72 -9.44
N LEU A 68 -9.15 10.15 -8.72
CA LEU A 68 -9.88 8.94 -9.09
C LEU A 68 -11.34 9.20 -9.48
N THR A 69 -11.73 10.47 -9.63
CA THR A 69 -13.10 10.84 -9.97
C THR A 69 -13.16 11.81 -11.15
N GLY A 70 -14.30 11.80 -11.85
CA GLY A 70 -14.54 12.67 -13.01
C GLY A 70 -13.46 12.53 -14.09
N ASP A 71 -13.10 13.65 -14.70
CA ASP A 71 -12.17 13.69 -15.83
C ASP A 71 -10.72 13.33 -15.43
N GLN A 72 -10.36 13.48 -14.15
CA GLN A 72 -9.01 13.19 -13.66
C GLN A 72 -8.68 11.70 -13.66
N LEU A 73 -9.71 10.84 -13.49
CA LEU A 73 -9.52 9.39 -13.49
C LEU A 73 -8.87 8.91 -14.79
N HIS A 74 -9.30 9.42 -15.94
CA HIS A 74 -8.75 8.99 -17.22
C HIS A 74 -7.26 9.31 -17.35
N SER A 75 -6.86 10.55 -17.04
CA SER A 75 -5.45 10.95 -17.05
C SER A 75 -4.61 10.18 -16.04
N THR A 76 -5.17 9.86 -14.87
CA THR A 76 -4.53 8.97 -13.89
C THR A 76 -4.26 7.58 -14.49
N LEU A 77 -5.25 6.98 -15.14
CA LEU A 77 -5.12 5.65 -15.74
C LEU A 77 -4.15 5.67 -16.93
N GLU A 78 -4.20 6.69 -17.79
CA GLU A 78 -3.26 6.85 -18.91
C GLU A 78 -1.81 6.91 -18.43
N TYR A 79 -1.54 7.73 -17.40
CA TYR A 79 -0.20 7.85 -16.81
C TYR A 79 0.28 6.49 -16.28
N ASN A 80 -0.57 5.81 -15.50
CA ASN A 80 -0.23 4.52 -14.90
C ASN A 80 -0.04 3.42 -15.96
N HIS A 81 -0.83 3.43 -17.03
CA HIS A 81 -0.64 2.53 -18.16
C HIS A 81 0.74 2.72 -18.81
N GLU A 82 1.17 3.97 -19.03
CA GLU A 82 2.45 4.27 -19.69
C GLU A 82 3.67 3.83 -18.86
N ILE A 83 3.53 3.76 -17.54
CA ILE A 83 4.56 3.21 -16.64
C ILE A 83 4.38 1.71 -16.34
N ASN A 84 3.51 1.01 -17.08
CA ASN A 84 3.14 -0.40 -16.84
C ASN A 84 2.68 -0.68 -15.40
N ASN A 85 2.05 0.29 -14.73
CA ASN A 85 1.38 0.06 -13.48
C ASN A 85 -0.07 -0.35 -13.74
N HIS A 86 -0.52 -1.48 -13.18
CA HIS A 86 -1.90 -1.95 -13.30
C HIS A 86 -2.62 -2.03 -11.95
N LEU A 87 -2.02 -1.51 -10.87
CA LEU A 87 -2.61 -1.49 -9.54
C LEU A 87 -2.79 -0.05 -9.06
N ILE A 88 -4.04 0.38 -8.90
CA ILE A 88 -4.42 1.68 -8.39
C ILE A 88 -5.02 1.51 -7.01
N ILE A 89 -4.53 2.26 -6.03
CA ILE A 89 -4.94 2.12 -4.64
C ILE A 89 -5.42 3.47 -4.13
N CYS A 90 -6.61 3.51 -3.56
CA CYS A 90 -7.05 4.65 -2.76
C CYS A 90 -6.45 4.51 -1.35
N PRO A 91 -5.54 5.41 -0.93
CA PRO A 91 -4.79 5.22 0.30
C PRO A 91 -5.55 5.65 1.55
N SER A 92 -6.58 6.47 1.40
CA SER A 92 -7.36 6.98 2.53
C SER A 92 -8.68 7.56 2.05
N LEU A 93 -9.69 7.51 2.92
CA LEU A 93 -10.96 8.18 2.70
C LEU A 93 -10.90 9.64 3.19
N PRO A 94 -11.53 10.61 2.51
CA PRO A 94 -11.87 11.91 3.08
C PRO A 94 -12.64 11.78 4.40
N LYS A 95 -12.51 12.77 5.29
CA LYS A 95 -13.13 12.73 6.62
C LYS A 95 -14.64 12.49 6.57
N GLU A 96 -15.35 13.09 5.61
CA GLU A 96 -16.81 12.92 5.48
C GLU A 96 -17.27 11.48 5.22
N TYR A 97 -16.36 10.60 4.78
CA TYR A 97 -16.61 9.19 4.56
C TYR A 97 -16.27 8.31 5.77
N GLN A 98 -15.63 8.87 6.79
CA GLN A 98 -15.19 8.14 7.99
C GLN A 98 -16.14 8.30 9.19
N GLU A 99 -17.04 9.30 9.16
CA GLU A 99 -17.78 9.78 10.34
C GLU A 99 -18.83 8.80 10.90
N SER A 100 -19.30 7.84 10.11
CA SER A 100 -20.38 6.92 10.51
C SER A 100 -20.44 5.67 9.63
N ALA A 101 -21.21 4.67 10.06
CA ALA A 101 -21.48 3.48 9.25
C ALA A 101 -22.10 3.83 7.88
N GLU A 102 -23.04 4.78 7.84
CA GLU A 102 -23.62 5.25 6.58
C GLU A 102 -22.60 5.98 5.70
N ALA A 103 -21.61 6.65 6.30
CA ALA A 103 -20.51 7.26 5.57
C ALA A 103 -19.63 6.21 4.89
N TYR A 104 -19.30 5.12 5.58
CA TYR A 104 -18.57 3.99 4.99
C TYR A 104 -19.36 3.27 3.89
N LYS A 105 -20.69 3.17 3.99
CA LYS A 105 -21.53 2.64 2.89
C LYS A 105 -21.45 3.52 1.65
N ARG A 106 -21.57 4.85 1.80
CA ARG A 106 -21.40 5.79 0.68
C ARG A 106 -19.97 5.72 0.10
N ALA A 107 -18.97 5.52 0.94
CA ALA A 107 -17.60 5.29 0.50
C ALA A 107 -17.50 4.02 -0.35
N ALA A 108 -18.09 2.91 0.10
CA ALA A 108 -18.11 1.65 -0.64
C ALA A 108 -18.77 1.80 -2.02
N GLU A 109 -19.88 2.52 -2.11
CA GLU A 109 -20.53 2.84 -3.39
C GLU A 109 -19.63 3.68 -4.31
N ALA A 110 -18.91 4.66 -3.76
CA ALA A 110 -17.96 5.47 -4.53
C ALA A 110 -16.79 4.61 -5.05
N LEU A 111 -16.20 3.78 -4.17
CA LEU A 111 -15.12 2.87 -4.54
C LEU A 111 -15.56 1.82 -5.56
N ASN A 112 -16.80 1.32 -5.51
CA ASN A 112 -17.34 0.42 -6.53
C ASN A 112 -17.37 1.08 -7.91
N ARG A 113 -17.86 2.33 -8.00
CA ARG A 113 -17.90 3.07 -9.27
C ARG A 113 -16.49 3.27 -9.86
N ILE A 114 -15.52 3.60 -9.01
CA ILE A 114 -14.12 3.77 -9.41
C ILE A 114 -13.56 2.42 -9.88
N GLY A 115 -13.73 1.37 -9.08
CA GLY A 115 -13.24 0.04 -9.38
C GLY A 115 -13.83 -0.57 -10.65
N GLU A 116 -15.11 -0.29 -10.94
CA GLU A 116 -15.74 -0.69 -12.20
C GLU A 116 -15.07 -0.04 -13.41
N VAL A 117 -14.75 1.26 -13.35
CA VAL A 117 -14.03 1.97 -14.42
C VAL A 117 -12.61 1.45 -14.55
N CYS A 118 -11.86 1.36 -13.43
CA CYS A 118 -10.51 0.79 -13.42
C CYS A 118 -10.49 -0.60 -14.07
N LYS A 119 -11.44 -1.48 -13.71
CA LYS A 119 -11.54 -2.81 -14.28
C LYS A 119 -11.77 -2.79 -15.79
N LYS A 120 -12.68 -1.94 -16.29
CA LYS A 120 -12.94 -1.79 -17.73
C LYS A 120 -11.70 -1.37 -18.51
N GLU A 121 -10.85 -0.56 -17.90
CA GLU A 121 -9.58 -0.10 -18.47
C GLU A 121 -8.40 -1.06 -18.20
N GLY A 122 -8.64 -2.24 -17.61
CA GLY A 122 -7.61 -3.26 -17.38
C GLY A 122 -6.77 -3.07 -16.11
N PHE A 123 -7.24 -2.27 -15.16
CA PHE A 123 -6.59 -2.04 -13.85
C PHE A 123 -7.27 -2.82 -12.73
N VAL A 124 -6.48 -3.16 -11.71
CA VAL A 124 -6.95 -3.59 -10.41
C VAL A 124 -7.06 -2.36 -9.51
N PHE A 125 -8.22 -2.18 -8.89
CA PHE A 125 -8.44 -1.13 -7.91
C PHE A 125 -8.49 -1.68 -6.49
N GLY A 126 -7.81 -1.03 -5.56
CA GLY A 126 -7.75 -1.40 -4.15
C GLY A 126 -7.96 -0.23 -3.20
N TYR A 127 -8.21 -0.57 -1.94
CA TYR A 127 -8.21 0.37 -0.82
C TYR A 127 -7.17 -0.05 0.21
N HIS A 128 -6.41 0.93 0.71
CA HIS A 128 -5.41 0.75 1.77
C HIS A 128 -5.93 1.31 3.10
N ASN A 129 -5.77 0.55 4.17
CA ASN A 129 -6.28 0.89 5.50
C ASN A 129 -5.26 1.61 6.39
N HIS A 130 -5.77 2.37 7.35
CA HIS A 130 -5.03 2.91 8.48
C HIS A 130 -5.61 2.37 9.81
N ASP A 131 -5.38 3.07 10.93
CA ASP A 131 -5.92 2.70 12.24
C ASP A 131 -7.41 3.05 12.40
N PHE A 132 -7.86 4.12 11.74
CA PHE A 132 -9.18 4.71 12.00
C PHE A 132 -10.33 3.83 11.49
N GLU A 133 -10.09 3.02 10.46
CA GLU A 133 -11.08 2.09 9.92
C GLU A 133 -11.40 0.96 10.89
N PHE A 134 -10.51 0.70 11.86
CA PHE A 134 -10.68 -0.35 12.86
C PHE A 134 -11.26 0.14 14.20
N LYS A 135 -11.46 1.45 14.35
CA LYS A 135 -12.13 2.03 15.52
C LYS A 135 -13.61 1.61 15.49
N PRO A 136 -14.12 0.95 16.55
CA PRO A 136 -15.51 0.50 16.56
C PRO A 136 -16.48 1.67 16.74
N PHE A 137 -17.59 1.63 16.03
CA PHE A 137 -18.77 2.44 16.31
C PHE A 137 -19.49 1.95 17.58
N ALA A 138 -20.52 2.68 18.02
CA ALA A 138 -21.26 2.36 19.24
C ALA A 138 -21.93 0.97 19.21
N ASP A 139 -22.24 0.43 18.02
CA ASP A 139 -22.79 -0.90 17.82
C ASP A 139 -21.72 -2.01 17.68
N GLY A 140 -20.44 -1.65 17.80
CA GLY A 140 -19.30 -2.57 17.70
C GLY A 140 -18.82 -2.84 16.27
N GLN A 141 -19.52 -2.34 15.24
CA GLN A 141 -19.05 -2.46 13.86
C GLN A 141 -17.83 -1.57 13.61
N ARG A 142 -16.97 -1.98 12.69
CA ARG A 142 -15.79 -1.21 12.25
C ARG A 142 -16.00 -0.69 10.84
N GLY A 143 -15.43 0.48 10.55
CA GLY A 143 -15.47 1.07 9.21
C GLY A 143 -14.95 0.15 8.12
N PHE A 144 -13.83 -0.53 8.38
CA PHE A 144 -13.24 -1.51 7.47
C PHE A 144 -14.23 -2.64 7.11
N ASP A 145 -14.89 -3.21 8.13
CA ASP A 145 -15.85 -4.29 7.94
C ASP A 145 -17.06 -3.82 7.12
N ILE A 146 -17.57 -2.62 7.39
CA ILE A 146 -18.69 -2.03 6.66
C ILE A 146 -18.30 -1.76 5.20
N LEU A 147 -17.12 -1.17 4.97
CA LEU A 147 -16.65 -0.84 3.62
C LEU A 147 -16.61 -2.08 2.72
N PHE A 148 -15.98 -3.16 3.19
CA PHE A 148 -15.81 -4.37 2.38
C PHE A 148 -17.04 -5.28 2.35
N ALA A 149 -17.96 -5.16 3.32
CA ALA A 149 -19.27 -5.81 3.22
C ALA A 149 -20.19 -5.13 2.20
N ASN A 150 -19.96 -3.85 1.87
CA ASN A 150 -20.78 -3.07 0.95
C ASN A 150 -20.06 -2.75 -0.38
N SER A 151 -18.86 -3.29 -0.61
CA SER A 151 -18.14 -3.19 -1.88
C SER A 151 -18.14 -4.52 -2.63
N ASP A 152 -18.06 -4.48 -3.95
CA ASP A 152 -18.02 -5.66 -4.81
C ASP A 152 -16.58 -6.25 -4.84
N PRO A 153 -16.39 -7.56 -4.58
CA PRO A 153 -15.06 -8.20 -4.65
C PRO A 153 -14.40 -8.13 -6.02
N GLU A 154 -15.19 -7.95 -7.07
CA GLU A 154 -14.72 -7.78 -8.42
C GLU A 154 -14.07 -6.41 -8.66
N TYR A 155 -14.57 -5.37 -7.98
CA TYR A 155 -14.19 -3.98 -8.21
C TYR A 155 -13.24 -3.42 -7.15
N VAL A 156 -13.33 -3.88 -5.90
CA VAL A 156 -12.57 -3.32 -4.79
C VAL A 156 -11.77 -4.41 -4.09
N LYS A 157 -10.46 -4.36 -4.29
CA LYS A 157 -9.45 -5.20 -3.64
C LYS A 157 -8.94 -4.58 -2.34
N VAL A 158 -8.18 -5.37 -1.58
CA VAL A 158 -7.56 -4.96 -0.32
C VAL A 158 -6.06 -4.85 -0.53
N GLU A 159 -5.51 -3.68 -0.25
CA GLU A 159 -4.13 -3.54 0.18
C GLU A 159 -4.13 -3.45 1.71
N LEU A 160 -3.64 -4.49 2.39
CA LEU A 160 -3.74 -4.53 3.85
C LEU A 160 -2.46 -4.01 4.47
N ASP A 161 -2.55 -2.97 5.30
CA ASP A 161 -1.45 -2.57 6.16
C ASP A 161 -1.48 -3.35 7.48
N CYS A 162 -0.52 -4.27 7.61
CA CYS A 162 -0.41 -5.16 8.76
C CYS A 162 -0.02 -4.42 10.04
N TYR A 163 0.76 -3.34 9.93
CA TYR A 163 1.14 -2.51 11.07
C TYR A 163 -0.07 -1.75 11.61
N TRP A 164 -0.86 -1.12 10.75
CA TRP A 164 -2.03 -0.36 11.18
C TRP A 164 -3.13 -1.23 11.79
N VAL A 165 -3.32 -2.45 11.26
CA VAL A 165 -4.20 -3.45 11.88
C VAL A 165 -3.73 -3.79 13.30
N THR A 166 -2.43 -4.09 13.46
CA THR A 166 -1.83 -4.41 14.76
C THR A 166 -1.89 -3.22 15.72
N ASN A 167 -1.68 -2.00 15.20
CA ASN A 167 -1.75 -0.77 15.95
C ASN A 167 -3.17 -0.54 16.50
N GLY A 168 -4.20 -0.88 15.72
CA GLY A 168 -5.61 -0.92 16.13
C GLY A 168 -5.96 -2.05 17.10
N GLY A 169 -5.00 -2.89 17.49
CA GLY A 169 -5.20 -3.99 18.45
C GLY A 169 -5.86 -5.23 17.83
N LEU A 170 -5.79 -5.38 16.50
CA LEU A 170 -6.34 -6.51 15.77
C LEU A 170 -5.23 -7.40 15.22
N ASP A 171 -5.60 -8.61 14.83
CA ASP A 171 -4.70 -9.57 14.20
C ASP A 171 -4.74 -9.43 12.66
N PRO A 172 -3.63 -9.00 12.01
CA PRO A 172 -3.56 -8.93 10.55
C PRO A 172 -3.76 -10.28 9.87
N GLU A 173 -3.30 -11.40 10.45
CA GLU A 173 -3.51 -12.72 9.86
C GLU A 173 -5.00 -13.04 9.74
N ALA A 174 -5.78 -12.78 10.78
CA ALA A 174 -7.22 -12.99 10.75
C ALA A 174 -7.91 -12.19 9.64
N ILE A 175 -7.48 -10.95 9.38
CA ILE A 175 -8.03 -10.11 8.31
C ILE A 175 -7.61 -10.60 6.93
N ILE A 176 -6.34 -11.00 6.75
CA ILE A 176 -5.86 -11.62 5.51
C ILE A 176 -6.70 -12.86 5.19
N ARG A 177 -6.94 -13.75 6.17
CA ARG A 177 -7.77 -14.95 5.99
C ARG A 177 -9.20 -14.60 5.59
N LYS A 178 -9.80 -13.59 6.23
CA LYS A 178 -11.16 -13.12 5.95
C LYS A 178 -11.28 -12.54 4.53
N HIS A 179 -10.24 -11.87 4.04
CA HIS A 179 -10.23 -11.19 2.74
C HIS A 179 -9.33 -11.88 1.70
N LYS A 180 -9.07 -13.19 1.85
CA LYS A 180 -8.12 -13.95 1.02
C LYS A 180 -8.35 -13.86 -0.50
N GLU A 181 -9.60 -13.66 -0.95
CA GLU A 181 -9.93 -13.52 -2.39
C GLU A 181 -9.81 -12.08 -2.91
N ARG A 182 -9.62 -11.12 -2.00
CA ARG A 182 -9.50 -9.69 -2.30
C ARG A 182 -8.13 -9.11 -2.02
N CYS A 183 -7.34 -9.73 -1.15
CA CYS A 183 -6.04 -9.20 -0.73
C CYS A 183 -5.01 -9.37 -1.86
N VAL A 184 -4.55 -8.24 -2.42
CA VAL A 184 -3.64 -8.22 -3.57
C VAL A 184 -2.24 -7.70 -3.22
N SER A 185 -2.16 -6.92 -2.14
CA SER A 185 -0.92 -6.31 -1.64
C SER A 185 -0.97 -6.28 -0.11
N LEU A 186 0.19 -6.49 0.52
CA LEU A 186 0.39 -6.24 1.95
C LEU A 186 1.40 -5.11 2.11
N HIS A 187 1.08 -4.16 2.97
CA HIS A 187 2.07 -3.24 3.50
C HIS A 187 2.76 -3.87 4.71
N ILE A 188 4.08 -3.88 4.66
CA ILE A 188 4.96 -4.52 5.62
C ILE A 188 5.80 -3.44 6.31
N LYS A 189 5.57 -3.33 7.61
CA LYS A 189 6.18 -2.36 8.51
C LYS A 189 6.27 -3.02 9.86
N ASP A 190 7.43 -2.99 10.51
CA ASP A 190 7.57 -3.59 11.84
C ASP A 190 7.27 -2.55 12.92
N MET A 191 6.97 -3.01 14.12
CA MET A 191 6.50 -2.18 15.22
C MET A 191 7.33 -2.41 16.48
N LYS A 192 7.81 -1.31 17.07
CA LYS A 192 8.40 -1.29 18.42
C LYS A 192 7.68 -0.29 19.31
N GLU A 193 7.89 -0.42 20.61
CA GLU A 193 7.46 0.61 21.57
C GLU A 193 8.60 1.58 21.84
N ALA A 194 8.32 2.88 21.69
CA ALA A 194 9.22 3.98 22.04
C ALA A 194 8.44 5.06 22.80
N ASN A 195 8.92 5.44 23.99
CA ASN A 195 8.30 6.47 24.83
C ASN A 195 6.79 6.24 25.10
N GLY A 196 6.39 4.98 25.30
CA GLY A 196 4.99 4.61 25.54
C GLY A 196 4.07 4.72 24.31
N LYS A 197 4.66 4.83 23.10
CA LYS A 197 3.93 4.83 21.83
C LYS A 197 4.44 3.71 20.94
N ARG A 198 3.54 3.16 20.13
CA ARG A 198 3.90 2.27 19.02
C ARG A 198 4.43 3.12 17.89
N VAL A 199 5.63 2.78 17.43
CA VAL A 199 6.30 3.43 16.30
C VAL A 199 6.76 2.36 15.34
N SER A 200 6.88 2.73 14.08
CA SER A 200 7.50 1.87 13.09
C SER A 200 9.00 1.75 13.25
N THR A 201 9.52 0.64 12.76
CA THR A 201 10.95 0.34 12.71
C THR A 201 11.21 -0.61 11.56
N GLU A 202 12.48 -0.83 11.29
CA GLU A 202 12.95 -1.73 10.26
C GLU A 202 12.49 -3.17 10.55
N VAL A 203 12.13 -3.89 9.50
CA VAL A 203 11.74 -5.30 9.51
C VAL A 203 12.73 -6.14 10.32
N GLY A 204 12.23 -6.84 11.32
CA GLY A 204 13.02 -7.72 12.20
C GLY A 204 13.54 -7.04 13.47
N ASN A 205 13.34 -5.73 13.63
CA ASN A 205 13.65 -5.00 14.86
C ASN A 205 12.42 -4.76 15.75
N GLY A 206 11.23 -5.18 15.33
CA GLY A 206 10.00 -4.97 16.07
C GLY A 206 9.38 -6.27 16.58
N THR A 207 8.05 -6.33 16.55
CA THR A 207 7.23 -7.33 17.26
C THR A 207 6.26 -8.07 16.34
N LEU A 208 6.10 -7.65 15.09
CA LEU A 208 5.22 -8.35 14.15
C LEU A 208 5.90 -9.63 13.66
N ASP A 209 5.13 -10.71 13.54
CA ASP A 209 5.59 -11.95 12.90
C ASP A 209 5.60 -11.78 11.38
N ILE A 210 6.60 -11.06 10.88
CA ILE A 210 6.74 -10.74 9.46
C ILE A 210 6.82 -12.02 8.62
N LYS A 211 7.52 -13.05 9.12
CA LYS A 211 7.63 -14.32 8.38
C LYS A 211 6.25 -14.93 8.15
N ASN A 212 5.42 -15.01 9.19
CA ASN A 212 4.07 -15.54 9.06
C ASN A 212 3.21 -14.70 8.11
N LEU A 213 3.31 -13.37 8.16
CA LEU A 213 2.59 -12.47 7.24
C LEU A 213 2.99 -12.69 5.78
N LEU A 214 4.29 -12.90 5.50
CA LEU A 214 4.76 -13.24 4.16
C LEU A 214 4.21 -14.61 3.71
N ASP A 215 4.34 -15.63 4.56
CA ASP A 215 3.91 -17.00 4.24
C ASP A 215 2.39 -17.10 3.99
N ILE A 216 1.59 -16.42 4.80
CA ILE A 216 0.13 -16.42 4.63
C ILE A 216 -0.30 -15.60 3.41
N GLY A 217 0.37 -14.47 3.13
CA GLY A 217 0.13 -13.69 1.92
C GLY A 217 0.41 -14.53 0.66
N GLU A 218 1.54 -15.24 0.62
CA GLU A 218 1.86 -16.14 -0.49
C GLU A 218 0.85 -17.27 -0.62
N THR A 219 0.42 -17.86 0.49
CA THR A 219 -0.60 -18.92 0.51
C THR A 219 -1.90 -18.48 -0.17
N TYR A 220 -2.26 -17.20 -0.07
CA TYR A 220 -3.46 -16.63 -0.68
C TYR A 220 -3.22 -15.84 -1.97
N GLY A 221 -2.00 -15.88 -2.52
CA GLY A 221 -1.70 -15.27 -3.81
C GLY A 221 -1.56 -13.75 -3.78
N VAL A 222 -1.20 -13.16 -2.64
CA VAL A 222 -0.79 -11.76 -2.56
C VAL A 222 0.39 -11.54 -3.51
N SER A 223 0.30 -10.51 -4.35
CA SER A 223 1.27 -10.26 -5.41
C SER A 223 2.45 -9.40 -4.95
N TRP A 224 2.21 -8.50 -4.00
CA TRP A 224 3.18 -7.52 -3.50
C TRP A 224 3.24 -7.50 -1.98
N PHE A 225 4.48 -7.47 -1.47
CA PHE A 225 4.80 -7.17 -0.08
C PHE A 225 5.58 -5.86 -0.06
N THR A 226 4.87 -4.76 0.16
CA THR A 226 5.40 -3.41 0.00
C THR A 226 5.87 -2.89 1.36
N VAL A 227 7.15 -2.56 1.46
CA VAL A 227 7.70 -1.93 2.66
C VAL A 227 7.18 -0.50 2.79
N GLU A 228 6.67 -0.15 3.96
CA GLU A 228 6.40 1.24 4.34
C GLU A 228 6.96 1.53 5.74
N GLN A 229 7.65 2.66 5.92
CA GLN A 229 8.13 3.10 7.24
C GLN A 229 7.89 4.60 7.39
N GLU A 230 7.48 5.02 8.59
CA GLU A 230 7.10 6.42 8.84
C GLU A 230 7.91 7.07 9.96
N ASP A 231 8.44 6.26 10.88
CA ASP A 231 9.30 6.68 11.98
C ASP A 231 10.74 6.21 11.70
N PHE A 232 11.70 7.09 11.91
CA PHE A 232 13.09 6.84 11.55
C PHE A 232 14.03 7.32 12.65
N GLU A 233 15.03 6.48 12.97
CA GLU A 233 16.15 6.83 13.83
C GLU A 233 17.43 7.17 13.03
N GLN A 234 17.36 6.98 11.71
CA GLN A 234 18.46 7.13 10.76
C GLN A 234 17.94 7.58 9.38
N ASP A 235 18.80 7.63 8.37
CA ASP A 235 18.40 8.05 7.01
C ASP A 235 17.32 7.11 6.42
N THR A 236 16.38 7.68 5.67
CA THR A 236 15.25 6.93 5.10
C THR A 236 15.70 5.89 4.07
N LEU A 237 16.75 6.18 3.27
CA LEU A 237 17.31 5.21 2.32
C LEU A 237 18.14 4.14 3.03
N GLU A 238 18.83 4.49 4.12
CA GLU A 238 19.53 3.51 4.93
C GLU A 238 18.55 2.51 5.54
N SER A 239 17.44 3.00 6.09
CA SER A 239 16.36 2.17 6.64
C SER A 239 15.72 1.30 5.55
N ALA A 240 15.47 1.85 4.36
CA ALA A 240 14.96 1.09 3.22
C ALA A 240 15.90 -0.05 2.81
N ALA A 241 17.23 0.18 2.81
CA ALA A 241 18.22 -0.85 2.51
C ALA A 241 18.27 -1.96 3.57
N ILE A 242 18.11 -1.62 4.86
CA ILE A 242 18.00 -2.60 5.93
C ILE A 242 16.74 -3.46 5.77
N ASN A 243 15.61 -2.82 5.49
CA ASN A 243 14.32 -3.49 5.31
C ASN A 243 14.36 -4.58 4.24
N ILE A 244 14.83 -4.26 3.03
CA ILE A 244 14.89 -5.26 1.94
C ILE A 244 15.86 -6.38 2.26
N LYS A 245 17.02 -6.08 2.85
CA LYS A 245 17.99 -7.10 3.27
C LYS A 245 17.39 -8.07 4.29
N ASN A 246 16.65 -7.55 5.27
CA ASN A 246 16.02 -8.36 6.30
C ASN A 246 14.87 -9.20 5.74
N LEU A 247 14.05 -8.66 4.83
CA LEU A 247 13.00 -9.42 4.15
C LEU A 247 13.56 -10.59 3.33
N ARG A 248 14.59 -10.35 2.52
CA ARG A 248 15.28 -11.41 1.75
C ARG A 248 15.84 -12.49 2.68
N LYS A 249 16.50 -12.10 3.77
CA LYS A 249 17.00 -13.03 4.80
C LYS A 249 15.87 -13.85 5.44
N ILE A 250 14.72 -13.24 5.74
CA ILE A 250 13.55 -13.94 6.31
C ILE A 250 13.01 -15.00 5.32
N LYS A 251 13.06 -14.71 4.01
CA LYS A 251 12.69 -15.67 2.94
C LYS A 251 13.77 -16.71 2.63
N GLY A 252 14.98 -16.54 3.16
CA GLY A 252 16.10 -17.44 2.89
C GLY A 252 16.75 -17.21 1.52
N GLU A 253 16.63 -15.99 0.98
CA GLU A 253 17.28 -15.51 -0.25
C GLU A 253 18.64 -14.86 0.03
#